data_AF-A0A8C9FXN5-F1
#
_entry.id   AF-A0A8C9FXN5-F1
#
_cell.length_a   1.000
_cell.length_b   1.000
_cell.length_c   1.000
_cell.angle_alpha   90.00
_cell.angle_beta   90.00
_cell.angle_gamma   90.00
#
_symmetry.space_group_name_H-M   'P 1'
#
loop_
_entity.id
_entity.type
_entity.pdbx_description
1 polymer ?
#
loop_
_entity_poly.entity_id
_entity_poly.type
_entity_poly.pdbx_seq_one_letter_code
_entity_poly.pdbx_strand_id
1 'polypeptide(L)'
;SAHMTSAATECLKCSELMFHMNMNLLTNVKKLHFSFPTDAGIIHSGALPFLQTTPPAYEIEKISTPIAVWSGGQDKFADPKDITKLLSRINNLYYHENFPFWGHLDFVWGLDAAEKMYMKIIELLIKYL
;
A
#
# COMPACT_ATOMS: atom_id res chain seq x y z
N SER A 1 7.56 35.81 -5.27
CA SER A 1 6.10 35.64 -5.34
C SER A 1 5.64 34.72 -6.50
N ALA A 2 6.32 34.68 -7.66
CA ALA A 2 5.90 33.86 -8.81
C ALA A 2 6.35 32.37 -8.82
N HIS A 3 7.29 31.96 -7.95
CA HIS A 3 7.78 30.57 -7.92
C HIS A 3 6.87 29.60 -7.17
N MET A 4 6.08 30.09 -6.22
CA MET A 4 5.22 29.27 -5.35
C MET A 4 3.91 28.83 -6.05
N THR A 5 3.48 29.58 -7.07
CA THR A 5 2.30 29.27 -7.88
C THR A 5 2.57 28.19 -8.92
N SER A 6 3.80 28.08 -9.44
CA SER A 6 4.18 27.05 -10.42
C SER A 6 4.15 25.64 -9.82
N ALA A 7 4.77 25.44 -8.66
CA ALA A 7 4.82 24.15 -7.98
C ALA A 7 3.42 23.69 -7.51
N ALA A 8 2.59 24.62 -7.04
CA ALA A 8 1.20 24.32 -6.70
C ALA A 8 0.39 23.89 -7.94
N THR A 9 0.59 24.57 -9.08
CA THR A 9 -0.08 24.24 -10.34
C THR A 9 0.39 22.90 -10.92
N GLU A 10 1.67 22.56 -10.78
CA GLU A 10 2.22 21.25 -11.15
C GLU A 10 1.71 20.14 -10.22
N CYS A 11 1.61 20.39 -8.91
CA CYS A 11 1.02 19.47 -7.95
C CYS A 11 -0.47 19.21 -8.23
N LEU A 12 -1.22 20.26 -8.58
CA LEU A 12 -2.61 20.15 -9.05
C LEU A 12 -2.71 19.31 -10.34
N LYS A 13 -1.82 19.53 -11.32
CA LYS A 13 -1.77 18.73 -12.55
C LYS A 13 -1.43 17.25 -12.29
N CYS A 14 -0.48 16.98 -11.38
CA CYS A 14 -0.18 15.61 -10.95
C CYS A 14 -1.37 14.98 -10.20
N SER A 15 -2.06 15.75 -9.36
CA SER A 15 -3.26 15.28 -8.67
C SER A 15 -4.41 14.98 -9.65
N GLU A 16 -4.60 15.81 -10.69
CA GLU A 16 -5.62 15.58 -11.72
C GLU A 16 -5.28 14.41 -12.65
N LEU A 17 -4.00 14.20 -12.97
CA LEU A 17 -3.52 13.05 -13.74
C LEU A 17 -3.66 11.75 -12.93
N MET A 18 -3.32 11.76 -11.64
CA MET A 18 -3.54 10.63 -10.73
C MET A 18 -5.04 10.39 -10.51
N PHE A 19 -5.86 11.44 -10.44
CA PHE A 19 -7.32 11.33 -10.37
C PHE A 19 -7.90 10.73 -11.65
N HIS A 20 -7.44 11.15 -12.84
CA HIS A 20 -7.86 10.58 -14.12
C HIS A 20 -7.37 9.14 -14.34
N MET A 21 -6.15 8.80 -13.92
CA MET A 21 -5.68 7.41 -13.91
C MET A 21 -6.52 6.55 -12.95
N ASN A 22 -6.85 7.05 -11.77
CA ASN A 22 -7.52 6.28 -10.73
C ASN A 22 -9.04 6.13 -10.99
N MET A 23 -9.71 7.13 -11.58
CA MET A 23 -11.11 6.99 -12.03
C MET A 23 -11.27 5.99 -13.19
N ASN A 24 -10.26 5.87 -14.05
CA ASN A 24 -10.21 4.81 -15.06
C ASN A 24 -9.90 3.44 -14.44
N LEU A 25 -9.14 3.37 -13.35
CA LEU A 25 -8.98 2.13 -12.58
C LEU A 25 -10.30 1.72 -11.91
N LEU A 26 -10.99 2.64 -11.22
CA LEU A 26 -12.24 2.37 -10.50
C LEU A 26 -13.39 1.97 -11.43
N THR A 27 -13.47 2.52 -12.64
CA THR A 27 -14.46 2.09 -13.65
C THR A 27 -14.16 0.71 -14.22
N ASN A 28 -12.89 0.31 -14.30
CA ASN A 28 -12.46 -1.05 -14.67
C ASN A 28 -12.47 -2.04 -13.50
N VAL A 29 -12.55 -1.57 -12.25
CA VAL A 29 -12.71 -2.40 -11.03
C VAL A 29 -14.20 -2.64 -10.73
N LYS A 30 -15.09 -2.55 -11.73
CA LYS A 30 -16.37 -3.24 -11.63
C LYS A 30 -16.13 -4.75 -11.70
N LYS A 31 -16.18 -5.36 -10.50
CA LYS A 31 -16.32 -6.80 -10.22
C LYS A 31 -15.00 -7.57 -10.03
N LEU A 32 -14.15 -7.10 -9.12
CA LEU A 32 -13.37 -8.04 -8.31
C LEU A 32 -14.15 -8.28 -7.01
N HIS A 33 -15.06 -9.27 -7.07
CA HIS A 33 -15.57 -9.91 -5.86
C HIS A 33 -14.35 -10.56 -5.19
N PHE A 34 -13.80 -9.93 -4.17
CA PHE A 34 -12.97 -10.62 -3.20
C PHE A 34 -13.90 -11.57 -2.43
N SER A 35 -14.02 -12.80 -2.90
CA SER A 35 -14.44 -13.90 -2.02
C SER A 35 -13.37 -14.03 -0.95
N PHE A 36 -13.66 -13.49 0.23
CA PHE A 36 -12.99 -13.93 1.45
C PHE A 36 -13.14 -15.45 1.51
N PRO A 37 -12.05 -16.25 1.56
CA PRO A 37 -12.17 -17.66 1.87
C PRO A 37 -12.63 -17.72 3.32
N THR A 38 -13.94 -17.83 3.52
CA THR A 38 -14.45 -18.37 4.77
C THR A 38 -13.96 -19.80 4.84
N ASP A 39 -13.19 -20.13 5.87
CA ASP A 39 -12.95 -21.50 6.30
C ASP A 39 -14.30 -22.15 6.65
N ALA A 40 -15.01 -22.64 5.63
CA ALA A 40 -16.22 -23.41 5.76
C ALA A 40 -16.17 -24.51 4.70
N GLY A 41 -15.82 -25.70 5.17
CA GLY A 41 -15.63 -26.88 4.31
C GLY A 41 -16.84 -27.19 3.46
N ILE A 42 -16.57 -27.47 2.19
CA ILE A 42 -17.41 -28.34 1.36
C ILE A 42 -16.48 -29.42 0.80
N ILE A 43 -16.37 -30.52 1.55
CA ILE A 43 -15.78 -31.77 1.10
C ILE A 43 -16.81 -32.45 0.19
N HIS A 44 -16.82 -32.07 -1.10
CA HIS A 44 -17.42 -32.90 -2.14
C HIS A 44 -16.31 -33.73 -2.79
N SER A 45 -16.21 -34.98 -2.32
CA SER A 45 -15.77 -36.18 -3.06
C SER A 45 -14.76 -35.98 -4.20
N GLY A 46 -13.48 -36.19 -3.91
CA GLY A 46 -12.42 -36.39 -4.92
C GLY A 46 -11.12 -35.68 -4.56
N ALA A 47 -10.38 -36.21 -3.58
CA ALA A 47 -9.08 -35.69 -3.21
C ALA A 47 -8.09 -35.81 -4.39
N LEU A 48 -7.76 -34.69 -5.04
CA LEU A 48 -6.58 -34.59 -5.88
C LEU A 48 -5.36 -34.50 -4.95
N PRO A 49 -4.36 -35.40 -5.05
CA PRO A 49 -3.16 -35.42 -4.18
C PRO A 49 -2.27 -34.17 -4.23
N PHE A 50 -2.66 -33.13 -4.97
CA PHE A 50 -1.89 -31.90 -5.19
C PHE A 50 -2.54 -30.64 -4.58
N LEU A 51 -3.73 -30.75 -3.98
CA LEU A 51 -4.38 -29.61 -3.34
C LEU A 51 -4.00 -29.58 -1.86
N GLN A 52 -2.98 -28.79 -1.54
CA GLN A 52 -2.69 -28.43 -0.15
C GLN A 52 -3.97 -27.84 0.46
N THR A 53 -4.57 -28.50 1.45
CA THR A 53 -5.85 -28.10 2.07
C THR A 53 -5.75 -26.78 2.83
N THR A 54 -4.52 -26.34 3.10
CA THR A 54 -4.19 -25.09 3.80
C THR A 54 -3.19 -24.31 2.95
N PRO A 55 -3.49 -23.07 2.53
CA PRO A 55 -2.55 -22.25 1.78
C PRO A 55 -1.21 -22.12 2.52
N PRO A 56 -0.06 -22.12 1.81
CA PRO A 56 1.24 -21.92 2.45
C PRO A 56 1.31 -20.54 3.10
N ALA A 57 1.93 -20.47 4.29
CA ALA A 57 2.18 -19.21 4.97
C ALA A 57 3.26 -18.39 4.26
N TYR A 58 3.08 -17.08 4.17
CA TYR A 58 4.06 -16.18 3.60
C TYR A 58 5.09 -15.75 4.65
N GLU A 59 6.35 -16.07 4.39
CA GLU A 59 7.49 -15.79 5.28
C GLU A 59 8.11 -14.44 4.94
N ILE A 60 7.63 -13.39 5.61
CA ILE A 60 8.09 -12.00 5.44
C ILE A 60 9.59 -11.87 5.81
N GLU A 61 10.04 -12.71 6.74
CA GLU A 61 11.41 -12.78 7.25
C GLU A 61 12.42 -13.17 6.16
N LYS A 62 11.96 -13.86 5.10
CA LYS A 62 12.81 -14.28 3.97
C LYS A 62 13.03 -13.18 2.93
N ILE A 63 12.36 -12.04 3.05
CA ILE A 63 12.55 -10.91 2.13
C ILE A 63 13.88 -10.23 2.46
N SER A 64 14.84 -10.35 1.52
CA SER A 64 16.17 -9.74 1.65
C SER A 64 16.26 -8.33 1.06
N THR A 65 15.26 -7.89 0.28
CA THR A 65 15.22 -6.56 -0.33
C THR A 65 15.04 -5.47 0.75
N PRO A 66 15.73 -4.32 0.66
CA PRO A 66 15.48 -3.18 1.54
C PRO A 66 14.03 -2.70 1.41
N ILE A 67 13.36 -2.53 2.55
CA ILE A 67 11.95 -2.13 2.62
C ILE A 67 11.83 -0.76 3.29
N ALA A 68 11.09 0.14 2.65
CA ALA A 68 10.62 1.39 3.24
C ALA A 68 9.10 1.30 3.44
N VAL A 69 8.61 1.67 4.63
CA VAL A 69 7.19 1.59 4.99
C VAL A 69 6.66 2.97 5.37
N TRP A 70 5.48 3.33 4.87
CA TRP A 70 4.68 4.44 5.36
C TRP A 70 3.38 3.90 5.94
N SER A 71 2.96 4.44 7.08
CA SER A 71 1.77 3.96 7.81
C SER A 71 0.92 5.12 8.32
N GLY A 72 -0.39 4.89 8.46
CA GLY A 72 -1.37 5.91 8.81
C GLY A 72 -2.00 5.61 10.17
N GLY A 73 -2.03 6.59 11.07
CA GLY A 73 -2.59 6.41 12.41
C GLY A 73 -4.12 6.25 12.43
N GLN A 74 -4.81 6.73 11.39
CA GLN A 74 -6.26 6.59 11.23
C GLN A 74 -6.63 5.57 10.13
N ASP A 75 -5.64 4.79 9.66
CA ASP A 75 -5.88 3.74 8.68
C ASP A 75 -6.70 2.61 9.31
N LYS A 76 -7.86 2.31 8.71
CA LYS A 76 -8.77 1.24 9.16
C LYS A 76 -8.53 -0.09 8.44
N PHE A 77 -7.80 -0.08 7.33
CA PHE A 77 -7.48 -1.27 6.55
C PHE A 77 -6.11 -1.83 6.92
N ALA A 78 -5.10 -0.95 7.03
CA ALA A 78 -3.78 -1.28 7.55
C ALA A 78 -3.64 -0.70 8.96
N ASP A 79 -4.38 -1.28 9.91
CA ASP A 79 -4.48 -0.70 11.25
C ASP A 79 -3.13 -0.68 11.98
N PRO A 80 -2.91 0.28 12.90
CA PRO A 80 -1.61 0.44 13.56
C PRO A 80 -1.13 -0.81 14.32
N LYS A 81 -2.02 -1.69 14.79
CA LYS A 81 -1.61 -2.91 15.51
C LYS A 81 -1.02 -3.91 14.53
N ASP A 82 -1.64 -4.09 13.37
CA ASP A 82 -1.13 -5.00 12.35
C ASP A 82 0.14 -4.46 11.69
N ILE A 83 0.25 -3.14 11.51
CA ILE A 83 1.52 -2.49 11.13
C ILE A 83 2.62 -2.78 12.16
N THR A 84 2.33 -2.65 13.46
CA THR A 84 3.32 -2.93 14.52
C THR A 84 3.81 -4.38 14.45
N LYS A 85 2.91 -5.34 14.23
CA LYS A 85 3.28 -6.76 14.03
C LYS A 85 4.10 -6.94 12.76
N LEU A 86 3.71 -6.31 11.65
CA LEU A 86 4.41 -6.39 10.38
C LEU A 86 5.85 -5.88 10.50
N LEU A 87 6.04 -4.69 11.06
CA LEU A 87 7.35 -4.07 11.25
C LEU A 87 8.28 -4.95 12.08
N SER A 88 7.76 -5.66 13.09
CA SER A 88 8.55 -6.60 13.90
C SER A 88 9.06 -7.83 13.15
N ARG A 89 8.46 -8.15 11.99
CA ARG A 89 8.81 -9.31 11.16
C ARG A 89 9.68 -8.95 9.95
N ILE A 90 9.83 -7.66 9.64
CA ILE A 90 10.64 -7.20 8.50
C ILE A 90 12.10 -7.14 8.93
N ASN A 91 12.92 -8.03 8.36
CA ASN A 91 14.34 -8.12 8.69
C ASN A 91 15.17 -6.99 8.05
N ASN A 92 14.78 -6.49 6.86
CA ASN A 92 15.51 -5.45 6.13
C ASN A 92 14.71 -4.14 6.07
N LEU A 93 14.27 -3.65 7.22
CA LEU A 93 13.56 -2.37 7.32
C LEU A 93 14.55 -1.22 7.24
N TYR A 94 14.53 -0.49 6.13
CA TYR A 94 15.41 0.64 5.89
C TYR A 94 14.81 1.97 6.34
N TYR A 95 13.50 2.14 6.18
CA TYR A 95 12.80 3.36 6.55
C TYR A 95 11.39 3.06 7.03
N HIS A 96 10.94 3.77 8.06
CA HIS A 96 9.56 3.75 8.50
C HIS A 96 9.11 5.14 8.91
N GLU A 97 7.97 5.58 8.38
CA GLU A 97 7.33 6.82 8.78
C GLU A 97 5.84 6.60 9.04
N ASN A 98 5.35 7.19 10.12
CA ASN A 98 3.95 7.11 10.51
C ASN A 98 3.32 8.50 10.47
N PHE A 99 2.20 8.63 9.76
CA PHE A 99 1.39 9.83 9.67
C PHE A 99 0.15 9.66 10.56
N PRO A 100 0.13 10.20 11.80
CA PRO A 100 -0.91 9.88 12.79
C PRO A 100 -2.33 10.23 12.37
N PHE A 101 -2.48 11.19 11.44
CA PHE A 101 -3.77 11.71 10.99
C PHE A 101 -4.21 11.17 9.62
N TRP A 102 -3.35 10.41 8.94
CA TRP A 102 -3.70 9.83 7.65
C TRP A 102 -4.51 8.54 7.84
N GLY A 103 -5.56 8.41 7.04
CA GLY A 103 -6.26 7.18 6.74
C GLY A 103 -5.71 6.50 5.49
N HIS A 104 -6.36 5.40 5.09
CA HIS A 104 -5.86 4.53 4.01
C HIS A 104 -5.75 5.21 2.64
N LEU A 105 -6.65 6.15 2.37
CA LEU A 105 -6.72 6.81 1.06
C LEU A 105 -5.80 8.03 0.95
N ASP A 106 -5.27 8.53 2.07
CA ASP A 106 -4.38 9.70 2.05
C ASP A 106 -3.05 9.40 1.35
N PHE A 107 -2.59 8.15 1.35
CA PHE A 107 -1.42 7.72 0.60
C PHE A 107 -1.55 7.89 -0.93
N VAL A 108 -2.79 8.00 -1.43
CA VAL A 108 -3.09 8.13 -2.87
C VAL A 108 -3.72 9.48 -3.20
N TRP A 109 -4.56 10.02 -2.31
CA TRP A 109 -5.37 11.22 -2.54
C TRP A 109 -5.13 12.34 -1.54
N GLY A 110 -4.22 12.17 -0.59
CA GLY A 110 -3.87 13.20 0.38
C GLY A 110 -3.29 14.42 -0.34
N LEU A 111 -3.82 15.61 -0.02
CA LEU A 111 -3.35 16.86 -0.63
C LEU A 111 -1.88 17.14 -0.30
N ASP A 112 -1.41 16.66 0.85
CA ASP A 112 -0.04 16.75 1.33
C ASP A 112 0.81 15.50 1.02
N ALA A 113 0.27 14.51 0.32
CA ALA A 113 0.96 13.24 0.04
C ALA A 113 2.20 13.42 -0.84
N ALA A 114 2.13 14.35 -1.79
CA ALA A 114 3.25 14.67 -2.66
C ALA A 114 4.46 15.20 -1.88
N GLU A 115 4.23 16.20 -1.03
CA GLU A 115 5.27 16.84 -0.24
C GLU A 115 5.83 15.90 0.83
N LYS A 116 4.94 15.20 1.56
CA LYS A 116 5.34 14.42 2.74
C LYS A 116 5.86 13.02 2.41
N MET A 117 5.34 12.37 1.37
CA MET A 117 5.68 10.98 1.05
C MET A 117 6.34 10.83 -0.31
N TYR A 118 5.75 11.33 -1.40
CA TYR A 118 6.27 11.05 -2.74
C TYR A 118 7.68 11.63 -2.96
N MET A 119 7.97 12.83 -2.44
CA MET A 119 9.32 13.41 -2.50
C MET A 119 10.35 12.54 -1.76
N LYS A 120 9.98 11.98 -0.60
CA LYS A 120 10.84 11.05 0.15
C LYS A 120 11.07 9.75 -0.63
N ILE A 121 10.03 9.21 -1.27
CA ILE A 121 10.17 8.01 -2.13
C ILE A 121 11.18 8.26 -3.25
N ILE A 122 11.08 9.40 -3.94
CA ILE A 122 12.02 9.78 -5.02
C ILE A 122 13.45 9.90 -4.48
N GLU A 123 13.64 10.58 -3.34
CA GLU A 123 14.93 10.69 -2.67
C GLU A 123 15.55 9.31 -2.38
N LEU A 124 14.75 8.39 -1.84
CA LEU A 124 15.20 7.03 -1.54
C LEU A 124 15.56 6.26 -2.82
N LEU A 125 14.75 6.35 -3.87
CA LEU A 125 15.03 5.69 -5.15
C LEU A 125 16.34 6.20 -5.77
N ILE A 126 16.57 7.52 -5.77
CA ILE A 126 17.81 8.12 -6.29
C ILE A 126 19.03 7.66 -5.49
N LYS A 127 18.90 7.46 -4.17
CA LYS A 127 20.00 6.98 -3.33
C LYS A 127 20.42 5.53 -3.62
N TYR A 128 19.51 4.72 -4.14
CA TYR A 128 19.70 3.28 -4.40
C TYR A 128 19.96 2.92 -5.87
N LEU A 129 19.86 3.90 -6.78
CA LEU A 129 20.28 3.81 -8.17
C LEU A 129 21.74 4.27 -8.31
#